data_AF-A0A957X4G4-F1
#
_entry.id   AF-A0A957X4G4-F1
#
_cell.length_a   1.000
_cell.length_b   1.000
_cell.length_c   1.000
_cell.angle_alpha   90.00
_cell.angle_beta   90.00
_cell.angle_gamma   90.00
#
_symmetry.space_group_name_H-M   'P 1'
#
loop_
_entity.id
_entity.type
_entity.pdbx_description
1 polymer ?
#
loop_
_entity_poly.entity_id
_entity_poly.type
_entity_poly.pdbx_seq_one_letter_code
_entity_poly.pdbx_strand_id
1 'polypeptide(L)'
;ILRQMDEAARGYSSLITGVQASYAQTSRRVWIYNSEGLWAEDDREMLEFRVGVTAKKGELLHRMSTGLGGQIGLELLDDRDPVAVTIDAAESAVRMLDARSAPAGEMDVVICNGWGGVLFHEACGHCLEADFITNGSSAYAGLVGERVGPSFLTAVDDGTIPGRRGSIRFDDEG
;
A
#
# COMPACT_ATOMS: atom_id res chain seq x y z
N ILE A 1 -9.33 5.39 -19.58
CA ILE A 1 -9.03 4.71 -18.30
C ILE A 1 -10.06 5.02 -17.22
N LEU A 2 -10.11 6.21 -16.60
CA LEU A 2 -11.05 6.46 -15.47
C LEU A 2 -12.53 6.15 -15.81
N ARG A 3 -12.99 6.51 -17.02
CA ARG A 3 -14.33 6.14 -17.50
C ARG A 3 -14.50 4.63 -17.64
N GLN A 4 -13.50 3.91 -18.16
CA GLN A 4 -13.52 2.45 -18.29
C GLN A 4 -13.54 1.78 -16.91
N MET A 5 -12.86 2.35 -15.91
CA MET A 5 -12.94 1.88 -14.52
C MET A 5 -14.35 2.03 -13.96
N ASP A 6 -15.01 3.19 -14.16
CA ASP A 6 -16.41 3.41 -13.75
C ASP A 6 -17.37 2.43 -14.44
N GLU A 7 -17.25 2.30 -15.77
CA GLU A 7 -18.07 1.39 -16.57
C GLU A 7 -17.87 -0.08 -16.17
N ALA A 8 -16.62 -0.52 -15.95
CA ALA A 8 -16.31 -1.88 -15.53
C ALA A 8 -16.86 -2.20 -14.14
N ALA A 9 -16.69 -1.30 -13.16
CA ALA A 9 -17.26 -1.48 -11.84
C ALA A 9 -18.79 -1.55 -11.92
N ARG A 10 -19.46 -0.59 -12.58
CA ARG A 10 -20.93 -0.59 -12.69
C ARG A 10 -21.47 -1.77 -13.49
N GLY A 11 -20.71 -2.25 -14.47
CA GLY A 11 -21.02 -3.42 -15.26
C GLY A 11 -20.91 -4.74 -14.49
N TYR A 12 -20.14 -4.77 -13.39
CA TYR A 12 -19.94 -5.97 -12.59
C TYR A 12 -21.22 -6.42 -11.85
N SER A 13 -21.98 -5.49 -11.28
CA SER A 13 -23.20 -5.81 -10.52
C SER A 13 -24.16 -4.62 -10.41
N SER A 14 -25.47 -4.89 -10.51
CA SER A 14 -26.52 -3.89 -10.26
C SER A 14 -26.58 -3.39 -8.81
N LEU A 15 -25.89 -4.07 -7.89
CA LEU A 15 -25.77 -3.64 -6.48
C LEU A 15 -24.75 -2.50 -6.31
N ILE A 16 -23.96 -2.17 -7.33
CA ILE A 16 -22.98 -1.09 -7.26
C ILE A 16 -23.67 0.26 -7.45
N THR A 17 -23.67 1.07 -6.40
CA THR A 17 -24.38 2.36 -6.37
C THR A 17 -23.43 3.56 -6.49
N GLY A 18 -22.13 3.38 -6.26
CA GLY A 18 -21.16 4.46 -6.34
C GLY A 18 -19.79 3.98 -6.80
N VAL A 19 -19.15 4.77 -7.66
CA VAL A 19 -17.77 4.56 -8.07
C VAL A 19 -17.07 5.92 -8.07
N GLN A 20 -15.88 5.96 -7.49
CA GLN A 20 -15.01 7.13 -7.48
C GLN A 20 -13.63 6.69 -7.94
N ALA A 21 -13.31 6.94 -9.20
CA ALA A 21 -11.99 6.70 -9.77
C ALA A 21 -11.21 8.02 -9.86
N SER A 22 -9.92 7.98 -9.53
CA SER A 22 -9.03 9.15 -9.60
C SER A 22 -7.67 8.78 -10.17
N TYR A 23 -7.09 9.74 -10.88
CA TYR A 23 -5.70 9.74 -11.31
C TYR A 23 -4.96 10.86 -10.58
N ALA A 24 -3.78 10.58 -10.07
CA ALA A 24 -2.88 11.59 -9.53
C ALA A 24 -1.46 11.34 -10.08
N GLN A 25 -0.79 12.43 -10.43
CA GLN A 25 0.63 12.40 -10.76
C GLN A 25 1.31 13.58 -10.08
N THR A 26 2.49 13.35 -9.53
CA THR A 26 3.33 14.37 -8.92
C THR A 26 4.72 14.27 -9.52
N SER A 27 5.30 15.41 -9.85
CA SER A 27 6.71 15.55 -10.21
C SER A 27 7.33 16.53 -9.22
N ARG A 28 8.41 16.12 -8.56
CA ARG A 28 9.10 16.89 -7.55
C ARG A 28 10.60 16.79 -7.80
N ARG A 29 11.23 17.92 -8.05
CA ARG A 29 12.70 18.02 -8.03
C ARG A 29 13.18 18.43 -6.65
N VAL A 30 14.19 17.74 -6.15
CA VAL A 30 14.81 18.00 -4.84
C VAL A 30 16.30 18.26 -4.99
N TRP A 31 16.80 19.15 -4.14
CA TRP A 31 18.23 19.44 -3.98
C TRP A 31 18.54 19.39 -2.49
N ILE A 32 19.58 18.65 -2.13
CA ILE A 32 20.04 18.49 -0.74
C ILE A 32 21.48 18.96 -0.67
N TYR A 33 21.72 19.90 0.25
CA TYR A 33 23.04 20.44 0.56
C TYR A 33 23.24 20.40 2.08
N ASN A 34 24.37 19.85 2.55
CA ASN A 34 24.68 19.83 3.98
C ASN A 34 26.07 20.40 4.30
N SER A 35 26.36 20.60 5.59
CA SER A 35 27.62 21.18 6.06
C SER A 35 28.84 20.28 5.87
N GLU A 36 28.65 19.01 5.55
CA GLU A 36 29.72 18.04 5.28
C GLU A 36 30.14 18.06 3.80
N GLY A 37 29.53 18.93 2.99
CA GLY A 37 29.83 19.09 1.57
C GLY A 37 29.01 18.17 0.66
N LEU A 38 27.95 17.53 1.17
CA LEU A 38 27.02 16.78 0.34
C LEU A 38 26.30 17.72 -0.64
N TRP A 39 26.18 17.26 -1.88
CA TRP A 39 25.28 17.81 -2.88
C TRP A 39 24.61 16.64 -3.60
N ALA A 40 23.31 16.47 -3.36
CA ALA A 40 22.49 15.46 -4.01
C ALA A 40 21.31 16.12 -4.74
N GLU A 41 20.92 15.55 -5.88
CA GLU A 41 19.77 15.97 -6.67
C GLU A 41 18.96 14.76 -7.12
N ASP A 42 17.63 14.91 -7.07
CA ASP A 42 16.72 13.86 -7.53
C ASP A 42 15.45 14.43 -8.14
N ASP A 43 14.93 13.71 -9.13
CA ASP A 43 13.67 13.99 -9.80
C ASP A 43 12.70 12.85 -9.43
N ARG A 44 11.78 13.16 -8.51
CA ARG A 44 10.84 12.20 -7.95
C ARG A 44 9.50 12.33 -8.66
N GLU A 45 9.21 11.37 -9.53
CA GLU A 45 7.90 11.21 -10.14
C GLU A 45 7.09 10.17 -9.39
N MET A 46 5.80 10.42 -9.21
CA MET A 46 4.87 9.49 -8.60
C MET A 46 3.58 9.52 -9.40
N LEU A 47 3.10 8.36 -9.81
CA LEU A 47 1.82 8.20 -10.50
C LEU A 47 0.95 7.21 -9.74
N GLU A 48 -0.34 7.50 -9.63
CA GLU A 48 -1.30 6.62 -8.99
C GLU A 48 -2.69 6.69 -9.62
N PHE A 49 -3.27 5.51 -9.86
CA PHE A 49 -4.70 5.31 -10.08
C PHE A 49 -5.32 4.76 -8.80
N ARG A 50 -6.41 5.38 -8.34
CA ARG A 50 -7.21 4.88 -7.21
C ARG A 50 -8.66 4.70 -7.64
N VAL A 51 -9.32 3.74 -7.01
CA VAL A 51 -10.76 3.55 -7.14
C VAL A 51 -11.38 3.20 -5.81
N GLY A 52 -12.52 3.82 -5.51
CA GLY A 52 -13.43 3.41 -4.46
C GLY A 52 -14.75 2.95 -5.06
N VAL A 53 -15.15 1.71 -4.80
CA VAL A 53 -16.41 1.12 -5.26
C VAL A 53 -17.34 0.89 -4.07
N THR A 54 -18.56 1.39 -4.15
CA THR A 54 -19.60 1.24 -3.13
C THR A 54 -20.73 0.35 -3.66
N ALA A 55 -21.04 -0.72 -2.93
CA ALA A 55 -22.16 -1.61 -3.19
C ALA A 55 -23.21 -1.53 -2.07
N LYS A 56 -24.49 -1.73 -2.42
CA LYS A 56 -25.62 -1.63 -1.51
C LYS A 56 -26.66 -2.75 -1.75
N LYS A 57 -27.17 -3.36 -0.67
CA LYS A 57 -28.26 -4.35 -0.68
C LYS A 57 -29.19 -4.10 0.51
N GLY A 58 -30.39 -3.58 0.24
CA GLY A 58 -31.28 -3.10 1.30
C GLY A 58 -30.61 -1.95 2.06
N GLU A 59 -30.49 -2.08 3.39
CA GLU A 59 -29.78 -1.12 4.24
C GLU A 59 -28.27 -1.38 4.34
N LEU A 60 -27.78 -2.54 3.89
CA LEU A 60 -26.36 -2.88 3.93
C LEU A 60 -25.59 -2.11 2.86
N LEU A 61 -24.49 -1.49 3.25
CA LEU A 61 -23.62 -0.71 2.38
C LEU A 61 -22.16 -1.02 2.70
N HIS A 62 -21.40 -1.41 1.67
CA HIS A 62 -19.97 -1.66 1.79
C HIS A 62 -19.20 -0.89 0.72
N ARG A 63 -18.04 -0.36 1.10
CA ARG A 63 -17.12 0.31 0.19
C ARG A 63 -15.77 -0.38 0.23
N MET A 64 -15.25 -0.72 -0.93
CA MET A 64 -13.87 -1.18 -1.11
C MET A 64 -13.08 -0.14 -1.87
N SER A 65 -11.84 0.07 -1.45
CA SER A 65 -10.90 0.95 -2.14
C SER A 65 -9.62 0.20 -2.46
N THR A 66 -9.07 0.47 -3.63
CA THR A 66 -7.82 -0.11 -4.09
C THR A 66 -7.19 0.84 -5.11
N GLY A 67 -5.98 0.54 -5.54
CA GLY A 67 -5.28 1.34 -6.52
C GLY A 67 -3.97 0.68 -6.93
N LEU A 68 -3.34 1.29 -7.92
CA LEU A 68 -2.02 0.93 -8.36
C LEU A 68 -1.24 2.20 -8.69
N GLY A 69 0.06 2.15 -8.48
CA GLY A 69 0.94 3.29 -8.70
C GLY A 69 2.37 2.97 -8.30
N GLY A 70 3.20 3.99 -8.33
CA GLY A 70 4.61 3.89 -7.98
C GLY A 70 5.41 5.08 -8.48
N GLN A 71 6.72 5.00 -8.29
CA GLN A 71 7.67 5.95 -8.85
C GLN A 71 7.97 5.60 -10.30
N ILE A 72 6.99 5.86 -11.16
CA ILE A 72 6.94 5.39 -12.54
C ILE A 72 6.03 6.34 -13.31
N GLY A 73 6.26 6.49 -14.60
CA GLY A 73 5.40 7.22 -15.51
C GLY A 73 4.24 6.36 -16.03
N LEU A 74 3.71 6.77 -17.18
CA LEU A 74 2.57 6.09 -17.81
C LEU A 74 2.93 4.73 -18.40
N GLU A 75 4.20 4.37 -18.51
CA GLU A 75 4.70 3.01 -18.82
C GLU A 75 4.20 1.96 -17.82
N LEU A 76 3.73 2.38 -16.64
CA LEU A 76 2.93 1.57 -15.73
C LEU A 76 1.76 0.84 -16.40
N LEU A 77 1.20 1.43 -17.46
CA LEU A 77 0.06 0.90 -18.20
C LEU A 77 0.46 -0.20 -19.19
N ASP A 78 1.77 -0.41 -19.43
CA ASP A 78 2.26 -1.45 -20.32
C ASP A 78 2.11 -2.85 -19.68
N ASP A 79 2.22 -2.94 -18.35
CA ASP A 79 2.16 -4.19 -17.60
C ASP A 79 1.08 -4.23 -16.51
N ARG A 80 0.41 -3.11 -16.20
CA ARG A 80 -0.66 -3.04 -15.19
C ARG A 80 -1.94 -2.42 -15.73
N ASP A 81 -3.06 -3.02 -15.37
CA ASP A 81 -4.38 -2.57 -15.80
C ASP A 81 -5.20 -2.01 -14.61
N PRO A 82 -5.42 -0.68 -14.54
CA PRO A 82 -6.29 -0.07 -13.54
C PRO A 82 -7.74 -0.57 -13.60
N VAL A 83 -8.21 -1.02 -14.77
CA VAL A 83 -9.57 -1.57 -14.95
C VAL A 83 -9.68 -2.94 -14.29
N ALA A 84 -8.70 -3.84 -14.49
CA ALA A 84 -8.65 -5.12 -13.79
C ALA A 84 -8.70 -4.95 -12.26
N VAL A 85 -7.86 -4.07 -11.70
CA VAL A 85 -7.87 -3.76 -10.26
C VAL A 85 -9.21 -3.19 -9.79
N THR A 86 -9.94 -2.49 -10.65
CA THR A 86 -11.28 -1.98 -10.34
C THR A 86 -12.32 -3.09 -10.24
N ILE A 87 -12.21 -4.14 -11.05
CA ILE A 87 -13.10 -5.31 -11.00
C ILE A 87 -12.93 -6.05 -9.67
N ASP A 88 -11.69 -6.24 -9.20
CA ASP A 88 -11.42 -6.88 -7.90
C ASP A 88 -12.07 -6.12 -6.73
N ALA A 89 -12.06 -4.78 -6.80
CA ALA A 89 -12.71 -3.91 -5.83
C ALA A 89 -14.23 -4.05 -5.86
N ALA A 90 -14.80 -4.11 -7.06
CA ALA A 90 -16.23 -4.30 -7.28
C ALA A 90 -16.69 -5.68 -6.77
N GLU A 91 -15.96 -6.74 -7.09
CA GLU A 91 -16.19 -8.08 -6.56
C GLU A 91 -16.17 -8.09 -5.03
N SER A 92 -15.12 -7.52 -4.44
CA SER A 92 -14.98 -7.47 -2.99
C SER A 92 -16.10 -6.68 -2.31
N ALA A 93 -16.49 -5.53 -2.87
CA ALA A 93 -17.58 -4.71 -2.33
C ALA A 93 -18.93 -5.46 -2.36
N VAL A 94 -19.22 -6.16 -3.45
CA VAL A 94 -20.44 -6.96 -3.58
C VAL A 94 -20.42 -8.16 -2.64
N ARG A 95 -19.31 -8.91 -2.60
CA ARG A 95 -19.15 -10.08 -1.73
C ARG A 95 -19.30 -9.74 -0.25
N MET A 96 -18.85 -8.55 0.15
CA MET A 96 -18.98 -8.07 1.53
C MET A 96 -20.43 -7.86 1.98
N LEU A 97 -21.39 -7.66 1.06
CA LEU A 97 -22.80 -7.49 1.40
C LEU A 97 -23.42 -8.76 2.01
N ASP A 98 -22.82 -9.93 1.79
CA ASP A 98 -23.25 -11.21 2.34
C ASP A 98 -22.34 -11.70 3.49
N ALA A 99 -21.40 -10.85 3.95
CA ALA A 99 -20.50 -11.21 5.03
C ALA A 99 -21.24 -11.30 6.37
N ARG A 100 -20.95 -12.37 7.11
CA ARG A 100 -21.37 -12.52 8.51
C ARG A 100 -20.32 -11.91 9.46
N SER A 101 -20.70 -11.69 10.70
CA SER A 101 -19.77 -11.33 11.76
C SER A 101 -18.63 -12.34 11.86
N ALA A 102 -17.40 -11.83 11.99
CA ALA A 102 -16.23 -12.66 12.24
C ALA A 102 -16.31 -13.32 13.64
N PRO A 103 -15.74 -14.52 13.82
CA PRO A 103 -15.59 -15.12 15.15
C PRO A 103 -14.69 -14.26 16.06
N ALA A 104 -14.89 -14.36 17.36
CA ALA A 104 -14.07 -13.68 18.37
C ALA A 104 -13.22 -14.68 19.15
N GLY A 105 -12.00 -14.27 19.53
CA GLY A 105 -11.06 -15.07 20.31
C GLY A 105 -9.74 -15.32 19.59
N GLU A 106 -8.84 -16.03 20.26
CA GLU A 106 -7.58 -16.49 19.69
C GLU A 106 -7.85 -17.59 18.67
N MET A 107 -7.26 -17.46 17.48
CA MET A 107 -7.41 -18.42 16.39
C MET A 107 -6.25 -18.32 15.42
N ASP A 108 -6.02 -19.38 14.66
CA ASP A 108 -5.06 -19.36 13.55
C ASP A 108 -5.56 -18.45 12.42
N VAL A 109 -4.66 -17.60 11.92
CA VAL A 109 -4.95 -16.65 10.83
C VAL A 109 -3.98 -16.88 9.69
N VAL A 110 -4.52 -17.10 8.49
CA VAL A 110 -3.74 -17.14 7.24
C VAL A 110 -3.84 -15.78 6.58
N ILE A 111 -2.69 -15.14 6.39
CA ILE A 111 -2.57 -13.80 5.79
C ILE A 111 -2.11 -13.94 4.34
N CYS A 112 -2.78 -13.25 3.43
CA CYS A 112 -2.39 -13.24 2.02
C CYS A 112 -1.08 -12.48 1.79
N ASN A 113 -0.35 -12.85 0.73
CA ASN A 113 0.83 -12.10 0.30
C ASN A 113 0.45 -10.68 -0.17
N GLY A 114 1.43 -9.79 -0.25
CA GLY A 114 1.27 -8.40 -0.68
C GLY A 114 0.91 -7.52 0.51
N TRP A 115 -0.31 -6.97 0.50
CA TRP A 115 -0.74 -6.03 1.55
C TRP A 115 -0.87 -6.65 2.95
N GLY A 116 -0.91 -7.98 3.05
CA GLY A 116 -0.79 -8.68 4.33
C GLY A 116 0.52 -8.38 5.08
N GLY A 117 1.54 -7.88 4.38
CA GLY A 117 2.78 -7.36 4.97
C GLY A 117 2.59 -6.17 5.91
N VAL A 118 1.40 -5.54 5.96
CA VAL A 118 1.07 -4.56 7.00
C VAL A 118 1.26 -5.14 8.40
N LEU A 119 1.04 -6.45 8.60
CA LEU A 119 1.36 -7.08 9.89
C LEU A 119 2.82 -6.85 10.29
N PHE A 120 3.76 -7.01 9.36
CA PHE A 120 5.17 -6.76 9.63
C PHE A 120 5.43 -5.27 9.90
N HIS A 121 4.85 -4.38 9.09
CA HIS A 121 5.00 -2.93 9.25
C HIS A 121 4.64 -2.48 10.67
N GLU A 122 3.50 -2.93 11.18
CA GLU A 122 3.00 -2.54 12.50
C GLU A 122 3.68 -3.30 13.65
N ALA A 123 3.83 -4.63 13.53
CA ALA A 123 4.32 -5.46 14.63
C ALA A 123 5.83 -5.36 14.83
N CYS A 124 6.56 -4.99 13.78
CA CYS A 124 8.02 -4.96 13.78
C CYS A 124 8.57 -3.65 13.21
N GLY A 125 8.09 -3.22 12.04
CA GLY A 125 8.66 -2.11 11.26
C GLY A 125 8.89 -0.85 12.09
N HIS A 126 7.82 -0.24 12.60
CA HIS A 126 7.93 0.97 13.43
C HIS A 126 8.80 0.76 14.66
N CYS A 127 8.65 -0.37 15.36
CA CYS A 127 9.45 -0.62 16.56
C CYS A 127 10.95 -0.81 16.26
N LEU A 128 11.35 -1.04 15.01
CA LEU A 128 12.75 -1.13 14.60
C LEU A 128 13.32 0.22 14.12
N GLU A 129 12.51 1.28 14.06
CA GLU A 129 12.99 2.63 13.73
C GLU A 129 13.97 3.13 14.80
N ALA A 130 15.04 3.79 14.33
CA ALA A 130 16.21 4.08 15.15
C ALA A 130 15.91 5.05 16.31
N ASP A 131 14.93 5.94 16.15
CA ASP A 131 14.49 6.85 17.20
C ASP A 131 13.91 6.11 18.41
N PHE A 132 13.05 5.10 18.21
CA PHE A 132 12.54 4.26 19.31
C PHE A 132 13.61 3.35 19.93
N ILE A 133 14.61 2.93 19.14
CA ILE A 133 15.72 2.12 19.64
C ILE A 133 16.66 2.99 20.51
N THR A 134 17.05 4.15 20.00
CA THR A 134 18.02 5.04 20.66
C THR A 134 17.47 5.67 21.94
N ASN A 135 16.15 5.95 21.99
CA ASN A 135 15.50 6.45 23.20
C ASN A 135 15.07 5.34 24.18
N GLY A 136 15.26 4.06 23.81
CA GLY A 136 14.97 2.89 24.66
C GLY A 136 13.48 2.57 24.85
N SER A 137 12.59 3.15 24.05
CA SER A 137 11.13 2.89 24.13
C SER A 137 10.67 1.70 23.30
N SER A 138 11.50 1.22 22.37
CA SER A 138 11.20 0.03 21.59
C SER A 138 11.35 -1.27 22.39
N ALA A 139 10.45 -2.22 22.14
CA ALA A 139 10.58 -3.60 22.60
C ALA A 139 11.82 -4.33 22.04
N TYR A 140 12.43 -3.79 20.97
CA TYR A 140 13.63 -4.33 20.32
C TYR A 140 14.93 -3.65 20.79
N ALA A 141 14.87 -2.67 21.70
CA ALA A 141 16.05 -1.98 22.19
C ALA A 141 17.04 -2.96 22.85
N GLY A 142 18.29 -2.95 22.40
CA GLY A 142 19.35 -3.82 22.91
C GLY A 142 19.30 -5.29 22.44
N LEU A 143 18.42 -5.63 21.49
CA LEU A 143 18.28 -7.00 20.97
C LEU A 143 19.07 -7.27 19.69
N VAL A 144 20.02 -6.41 19.32
CA VAL A 144 20.90 -6.64 18.17
C VAL A 144 21.72 -7.91 18.41
N GLY A 145 21.59 -8.89 17.50
CA GLY A 145 22.23 -10.20 17.61
C GLY A 145 21.36 -11.27 18.30
N GLU A 146 20.24 -10.89 18.90
CA GLU A 146 19.30 -11.80 19.54
C GLU A 146 18.23 -12.30 18.57
N ARG A 147 17.65 -13.47 18.86
CA ARG A 147 16.55 -14.02 18.07
C ARG A 147 15.22 -13.39 18.49
N VAL A 148 14.65 -12.58 17.61
CA VAL A 148 13.38 -11.86 17.85
C VAL A 148 12.18 -12.42 17.07
N GLY A 149 12.37 -13.51 16.33
CA GLY A 149 11.33 -14.17 15.55
C GLY A 149 11.65 -15.63 15.24
N PRO A 150 10.73 -16.36 14.58
CA PRO A 150 10.95 -17.74 14.19
C PRO A 150 12.06 -17.84 13.14
N SER A 151 12.78 -18.97 13.08
CA SER A 151 13.97 -19.13 12.23
C SER A 151 13.71 -19.07 10.72
N PHE A 152 12.46 -19.22 10.30
CA PHE A 152 12.07 -19.10 8.89
C PHE A 152 11.75 -17.64 8.49
N LEU A 153 11.64 -16.73 9.46
CA LEU A 153 11.31 -15.34 9.19
C LEU A 153 12.58 -14.56 8.87
N THR A 154 12.58 -13.93 7.69
CA THR A 154 13.53 -12.89 7.33
C THR A 154 12.73 -11.71 6.82
N ALA A 155 12.98 -10.54 7.39
CA ALA A 155 12.31 -9.31 7.00
C ALA A 155 13.37 -8.27 6.64
N VAL A 156 13.06 -7.49 5.60
CA VAL A 156 13.98 -6.53 5.00
C VAL A 156 13.18 -5.27 4.69
N ASP A 157 13.73 -4.11 5.08
CA ASP A 157 13.34 -2.83 4.52
C ASP A 157 14.22 -2.54 3.31
N ASP A 158 13.61 -2.38 2.12
CA ASP A 158 14.33 -2.27 0.86
C ASP A 158 13.78 -1.11 0.02
N GLY A 159 14.43 0.05 0.16
CA GLY A 159 14.15 1.24 -0.64
C GLY A 159 14.66 1.16 -2.08
N THR A 160 15.33 0.08 -2.51
CA THR A 160 16.04 0.04 -3.80
C THR A 160 15.25 -0.57 -4.95
N ILE A 161 14.02 -1.05 -4.71
CA ILE A 161 13.22 -1.77 -5.70
C ILE A 161 12.72 -0.81 -6.79
N PRO A 162 13.11 -0.94 -8.07
CA PRO A 162 12.71 0.03 -9.10
C PRO A 162 11.19 0.16 -9.27
N GLY A 163 10.70 1.40 -9.42
CA GLY A 163 9.31 1.70 -9.75
C GLY A 163 8.28 1.44 -8.64
N ARG A 164 8.70 1.06 -7.42
CA ARG A 164 7.77 0.93 -6.29
C ARG A 164 7.50 2.28 -5.63
N ARG A 165 6.36 2.38 -4.96
CA ARG A 165 5.94 3.60 -4.28
C ARG A 165 6.90 4.01 -3.15
N GLY A 166 7.36 3.03 -2.37
CA GLY A 166 8.22 3.25 -1.19
C GLY A 166 9.72 3.32 -1.50
N SER A 167 10.11 3.24 -2.76
CA SER A 167 11.53 3.25 -3.14
C SER A 167 12.13 4.63 -2.98
N ILE A 168 13.43 4.69 -2.77
CA ILE A 168 14.18 5.94 -2.66
C ILE A 168 15.55 5.72 -3.29
N ARG A 169 15.99 6.66 -4.12
CA ARG A 169 17.36 6.67 -4.63
C ARG A 169 18.35 7.02 -3.52
N PHE A 170 17.94 7.97 -2.69
CA PHE A 170 18.48 8.38 -1.41
C PHE A 170 17.32 9.00 -0.60
N ASP A 171 17.45 9.06 0.72
CA ASP A 171 16.39 9.59 1.60
C ASP A 171 16.35 11.13 1.56
N ASP A 172 15.77 11.78 2.57
CA ASP A 172 15.72 13.25 2.62
C ASP A 172 16.97 13.88 3.27
N GLU A 173 17.97 13.07 3.64
CA GLU A 173 19.31 13.49 4.09
C GLU A 173 20.38 13.42 2.98
N GLY A 174 20.08 12.72 1.86
CA GLY A 174 20.86 12.69 0.62
C GLY A 174 21.77 11.48 0.47
#